data_AF-A0A1I2RAU2-F1
#
_entry.id   AF-A0A1I2RAU2-F1
#
_cell.length_a   1.000
_cell.length_b   1.000
_cell.length_c   1.000
_cell.angle_alpha   90.00
_cell.angle_beta   90.00
_cell.angle_gamma   90.00
#
_symmetry.space_group_name_H-M   'P 1'
#
loop_
_entity.id
_entity.type
_entity.pdbx_description
1 polymer ?
#
loop_
_entity_poly.entity_id
_entity_poly.type
_entity_poly.pdbx_seq_one_letter_code
_entity_poly.pdbx_strand_id
1 'polypeptide(L)'
;MTNCPPGRKPARTYYVNHRELPGVFEFIRKQVKAGRSNAWHEKSILDPPLRSFGTLCRWLYNAALEQKEICYRQRGRSPSCMQQKNEMPALKKELPEYKQVNAQVLQDCLQRLDDAFQRFFSGLAGYPHYKDRDHYRSFTYPQADKQDHFKKRGYIYLPKIGYVKINAHFVFDPSKVSRINVKYHNGKWYVNLTSEIAEAEAVEIVNKVGIDVGL
;
A
#
# COMPACT_ATOMS: atom_id res chain seq x y z
N MET A 1 -12.62 -51.52 -26.94
CA MET A 1 -11.99 -50.94 -25.73
C MET A 1 -11.28 -49.68 -26.21
N THR A 2 -11.60 -48.46 -25.83
CA THR A 2 -12.03 -47.92 -24.54
C THR A 2 -13.03 -46.75 -24.71
N ASN A 3 -13.84 -46.56 -23.68
CA ASN A 3 -15.06 -45.76 -23.64
C ASN A 3 -14.82 -44.23 -23.67
N CYS A 4 -15.65 -43.55 -24.45
CA CYS A 4 -15.89 -42.11 -24.41
C CYS A 4 -16.86 -41.79 -23.24
N PRO A 5 -16.56 -40.85 -22.31
CA PRO A 5 -17.54 -40.39 -21.34
C PRO A 5 -18.47 -39.32 -21.96
N PRO A 6 -19.80 -39.42 -21.76
CA PRO A 6 -20.76 -38.52 -22.37
C PRO A 6 -20.93 -37.22 -21.58
N GLY A 7 -21.17 -36.11 -22.30
CA GLY A 7 -21.90 -34.95 -21.78
C GLY A 7 -21.07 -33.86 -21.10
N ARG A 8 -20.30 -33.08 -21.87
CA ARG A 8 -20.07 -31.67 -21.48
C ARG A 8 -21.27 -30.84 -21.92
N LYS A 9 -22.02 -30.33 -20.96
CA LYS A 9 -23.02 -29.27 -21.20
C LYS A 9 -22.33 -28.13 -21.97
N PRO A 10 -23.01 -27.45 -22.91
CA PRO A 10 -22.41 -26.32 -23.61
C PRO A 10 -21.95 -25.31 -22.56
N ALA A 11 -20.67 -24.94 -22.62
CA ALA A 11 -20.18 -23.80 -21.85
C ALA A 11 -21.01 -22.59 -22.29
N ARG A 12 -21.90 -22.12 -21.41
CA ARG A 12 -22.52 -20.81 -21.59
C ARG A 12 -21.39 -19.80 -21.49
N THR A 13 -20.92 -19.34 -22.63
CA THR A 13 -20.07 -18.16 -22.75
C THR A 13 -20.93 -16.97 -22.35
N TYR A 14 -20.84 -16.57 -21.08
CA TYR A 14 -21.37 -15.29 -20.65
C TYR A 14 -20.38 -14.23 -21.13
N TYR A 15 -20.73 -13.54 -22.21
CA TYR A 15 -20.09 -12.26 -22.55
C TYR A 15 -20.48 -11.26 -21.48
N VAL A 16 -19.66 -11.12 -20.44
CA VAL A 16 -19.78 -10.02 -19.49
C VAL A 16 -19.21 -8.79 -20.18
N ASN A 17 -20.10 -7.86 -20.49
CA ASN A 17 -19.81 -6.55 -21.06
C ASN A 17 -18.68 -5.89 -20.26
N HIS A 18 -17.75 -5.19 -20.92
CA HIS A 18 -16.53 -4.61 -20.34
C HIS A 18 -16.80 -3.56 -19.21
N ARG A 19 -18.07 -3.34 -18.86
CA ARG A 19 -18.58 -2.38 -17.86
C ARG A 19 -19.00 -2.99 -16.51
N GLU A 20 -18.98 -4.31 -16.32
CA GLU A 20 -19.59 -4.94 -15.12
C GLU A 20 -18.68 -5.93 -14.38
N LEU A 21 -17.39 -5.61 -14.24
CA LEU A 21 -16.59 -6.23 -13.17
C LEU A 21 -16.68 -5.35 -11.93
N PRO A 22 -16.80 -5.95 -10.72
CA PRO A 22 -16.83 -5.16 -9.51
C PRO A 22 -15.50 -4.40 -9.43
N GLY A 23 -15.54 -3.07 -9.33
CA GLY A 23 -14.35 -2.28 -9.01
C GLY A 23 -13.87 -2.63 -7.60
N VAL A 24 -12.68 -2.16 -7.21
CA VAL A 24 -12.15 -2.27 -5.82
C VAL A 24 -13.23 -1.94 -4.77
N PHE A 25 -14.12 -0.99 -5.11
CA PHE A 25 -15.27 -0.58 -4.32
C PHE A 25 -16.25 -1.71 -3.94
N GLU A 26 -16.77 -2.47 -4.90
CA GLU A 26 -17.76 -3.53 -4.64
C GLU A 26 -17.16 -4.65 -3.79
N PHE A 27 -15.83 -4.83 -3.85
CA PHE A 27 -15.11 -5.78 -3.02
C PHE A 27 -14.96 -5.31 -1.57
N ILE A 28 -14.64 -4.03 -1.34
CA ILE A 28 -14.64 -3.48 0.03
C ILE A 28 -16.05 -3.62 0.63
N ARG A 29 -17.11 -3.39 -0.15
CA ARG A 29 -18.50 -3.61 0.28
C ARG A 29 -18.80 -5.07 0.64
N LYS A 30 -18.30 -6.03 -0.16
CA LYS A 30 -18.47 -7.47 0.12
C LYS A 30 -17.73 -7.90 1.38
N GLN A 31 -16.53 -7.37 1.64
CA GLN A 31 -15.78 -7.63 2.87
C GLN A 31 -16.46 -7.01 4.11
N VAL A 32 -17.06 -5.82 3.97
CA VAL A 32 -17.88 -5.18 5.03
C VAL A 32 -19.15 -5.99 5.31
N LYS A 33 -19.87 -6.47 4.27
CA LYS A 33 -21.12 -7.24 4.41
C LYS A 33 -20.92 -8.69 4.87
N ALA A 34 -19.78 -9.32 4.57
CA ALA A 34 -19.54 -10.74 4.85
C ALA A 34 -19.19 -11.06 6.32
N GLY A 35 -19.24 -10.08 7.24
CA GLY A 35 -19.00 -10.34 8.66
C GLY A 35 -17.64 -10.95 9.00
N ARG A 36 -16.66 -10.95 8.06
CA ARG A 36 -15.26 -11.35 8.28
C ARG A 36 -14.50 -10.25 9.01
N SER A 37 -15.14 -9.78 10.06
CA SER A 37 -15.11 -8.41 10.52
C SER A 37 -15.47 -8.46 12.01
N ASN A 38 -14.61 -9.12 12.79
CA ASN A 38 -14.70 -9.01 14.24
C ASN A 38 -14.53 -7.52 14.58
N ALA A 39 -15.60 -6.90 15.07
CA ALA A 39 -15.77 -5.51 15.46
C ALA A 39 -16.03 -4.49 14.32
N TRP A 40 -17.28 -4.43 13.85
CA TRP A 40 -17.84 -3.23 13.22
C TRP A 40 -19.12 -2.86 13.96
N HIS A 41 -19.06 -1.73 14.67
CA HIS A 41 -20.00 -1.24 15.69
C HIS A 41 -19.79 -1.77 17.12
N GLU A 42 -18.74 -1.29 17.77
CA GLU A 42 -18.83 -0.91 19.18
C GLU A 42 -17.99 0.35 19.44
N LYS A 43 -18.54 1.25 20.25
CA LYS A 43 -18.17 2.65 20.37
C LYS A 43 -16.75 2.86 20.94
N SER A 44 -15.85 3.48 20.17
CA SER A 44 -14.84 4.44 20.69
C SER A 44 -14.42 5.37 19.54
N ILE A 45 -15.07 6.53 19.39
CA ILE A 45 -14.46 7.82 19.75
C ILE A 45 -12.93 7.82 19.50
N LEU A 46 -12.54 8.29 18.30
CA LEU A 46 -11.20 8.81 17.97
C LEU A 46 -9.99 7.91 18.28
N ASP A 47 -9.76 6.90 17.45
CA ASP A 47 -8.39 6.39 17.26
C ASP A 47 -7.52 7.52 16.66
N PRO A 48 -6.25 7.72 17.07
CA PRO A 48 -5.40 8.76 16.48
C PRO A 48 -5.39 8.65 14.94
N PRO A 49 -5.37 9.76 14.18
CA PRO A 49 -5.52 9.76 12.72
C PRO A 49 -4.55 8.82 11.99
N LEU A 50 -3.42 8.48 12.61
CA LEU A 50 -2.44 7.51 12.11
C LEU A 50 -2.95 6.05 12.07
N ARG A 51 -3.70 5.61 13.10
CA ARG A 51 -4.21 4.23 13.19
C ARG A 51 -5.33 3.99 12.17
N SER A 52 -6.21 4.97 12.00
CA SER A 52 -7.28 4.90 11.00
C SER A 52 -6.72 4.93 9.57
N PHE A 53 -5.68 5.73 9.29
CA PHE A 53 -4.99 5.74 8.00
C PHE A 53 -4.40 4.38 7.64
N GLY A 54 -3.60 3.80 8.55
CA GLY A 54 -2.98 2.50 8.31
C GLY A 54 -4.03 1.40 8.07
N THR A 55 -5.15 1.46 8.79
CA THR A 55 -6.27 0.53 8.62
C THR A 55 -6.92 0.63 7.24
N LEU A 56 -7.24 1.84 6.78
CA LEU A 56 -7.84 2.05 5.46
C LEU A 56 -6.90 1.66 4.31
N CYS A 57 -5.61 1.95 4.45
CA CYS A 57 -4.59 1.49 3.49
C CYS A 57 -4.52 -0.04 3.44
N ARG A 58 -4.49 -0.72 4.60
CA ARG A 58 -4.50 -2.18 4.65
C ARG A 58 -5.71 -2.79 3.92
N TRP A 59 -6.90 -2.23 4.12
CA TRP A 59 -8.09 -2.72 3.41
C TRP A 59 -8.03 -2.47 1.92
N LEU A 60 -7.55 -1.29 1.50
CA LEU A 60 -7.35 -0.99 0.09
C LEU A 60 -6.39 -1.99 -0.55
N TYR A 61 -5.27 -2.32 0.12
CA TYR A 61 -4.33 -3.33 -0.33
C TYR A 61 -4.99 -4.69 -0.52
N ASN A 62 -5.70 -5.18 0.51
CA ASN A 62 -6.34 -6.49 0.47
C ASN A 62 -7.45 -6.56 -0.59
N ALA A 63 -8.26 -5.52 -0.73
CA ALA A 63 -9.30 -5.45 -1.75
C ALA A 63 -8.71 -5.41 -3.16
N ALA A 64 -7.61 -4.68 -3.35
CA ALA A 64 -6.90 -4.63 -4.63
C ALA A 64 -6.25 -5.98 -5.00
N LEU A 65 -5.74 -6.72 -4.00
CA LEU A 65 -5.23 -8.09 -4.19
C LEU A 65 -6.35 -9.04 -4.58
N GLU A 66 -7.46 -9.04 -3.84
CA GLU A 66 -8.64 -9.86 -4.15
C GLU A 66 -9.19 -9.58 -5.55
N GLN A 67 -9.27 -8.29 -5.94
CA GLN A 67 -9.68 -7.90 -7.28
C GLN A 67 -8.74 -8.51 -8.35
N LYS A 68 -7.42 -8.49 -8.13
CA LYS A 68 -6.46 -9.10 -9.05
C LYS A 68 -6.66 -10.61 -9.15
N GLU A 69 -6.80 -11.31 -8.02
CA GLU A 69 -7.05 -12.76 -7.98
C GLU A 69 -8.33 -13.17 -8.73
N ILE A 70 -9.43 -12.46 -8.48
CA ILE A 70 -10.73 -12.75 -9.11
C ILE A 70 -10.69 -12.48 -10.61
N CYS A 71 -10.16 -11.32 -11.00
CA CYS A 71 -10.00 -10.96 -12.40
C CYS A 71 -9.14 -12.01 -13.13
N TYR A 72 -8.01 -12.41 -12.55
CA TYR A 72 -7.17 -13.42 -13.16
C TYR A 72 -7.91 -14.76 -13.32
N ARG A 73 -8.63 -15.22 -12.29
CA ARG A 73 -9.41 -16.46 -12.32
C ARG A 73 -10.50 -16.45 -13.40
N GLN A 74 -11.13 -15.30 -13.64
CA GLN A 74 -12.26 -15.18 -14.58
C GLN A 74 -11.84 -14.93 -16.02
N ARG A 75 -10.79 -14.13 -16.25
CA ARG A 75 -10.40 -13.66 -17.60
C ARG A 75 -8.94 -13.94 -17.97
N GLY A 76 -8.17 -14.61 -17.11
CA GLY A 76 -6.74 -14.85 -17.30
C GLY A 76 -5.88 -13.59 -17.24
N ARG A 77 -6.44 -12.45 -16.83
CA ARG A 77 -5.76 -11.15 -16.76
C ARG A 77 -6.17 -10.38 -15.50
N SER A 78 -5.18 -9.78 -14.84
CA SER A 78 -5.38 -8.91 -13.68
C SER A 78 -5.43 -7.44 -14.09
N PRO A 79 -6.13 -6.55 -13.34
CA PRO A 79 -6.04 -5.12 -13.57
C PRO A 79 -4.63 -4.61 -13.28
N SER A 80 -4.20 -3.62 -14.05
CA SER A 80 -2.94 -2.92 -13.82
C SER A 80 -3.05 -1.98 -12.61
N CYS A 81 -1.90 -1.63 -12.01
CA CYS A 81 -1.85 -0.62 -10.95
C CYS A 81 -2.50 0.71 -11.37
N MET A 82 -2.29 1.14 -12.62
CA MET A 82 -2.91 2.35 -13.14
C MET A 82 -4.44 2.25 -13.19
N GLN A 83 -4.99 1.10 -13.62
CA GLN A 83 -6.43 0.87 -13.60
C GLN A 83 -6.99 0.97 -12.17
N GLN A 84 -6.35 0.34 -11.20
CA GLN A 84 -6.77 0.40 -9.78
C GLN A 84 -6.66 1.82 -9.21
N LYS A 85 -5.63 2.59 -9.57
CA LYS A 85 -5.50 4.01 -9.18
C LYS A 85 -6.61 4.86 -9.79
N ASN A 86 -7.00 4.60 -11.03
CA ASN A 86 -8.08 5.30 -11.72
C ASN A 86 -9.47 5.00 -11.14
N GLU A 87 -9.63 3.89 -10.42
CA GLU A 87 -10.86 3.57 -9.69
C GLU A 87 -11.01 4.35 -8.37
N MET A 88 -9.93 4.98 -7.87
CA MET A 88 -9.93 5.68 -6.58
C MET A 88 -10.95 6.83 -6.46
N PRO A 89 -11.22 7.67 -7.48
CA PRO A 89 -12.25 8.70 -7.38
C PRO A 89 -13.64 8.11 -7.12
N ALA A 90 -13.99 7.02 -7.81
CA ALA A 90 -15.24 6.30 -7.60
C ALA A 90 -15.28 5.68 -6.20
N LEU A 91 -14.18 5.03 -5.79
CA LEU A 91 -14.04 4.48 -4.44
C LEU A 91 -14.31 5.54 -3.35
N LYS A 92 -13.73 6.73 -3.49
CA LYS A 92 -13.91 7.83 -2.53
C LYS A 92 -15.32 8.42 -2.54
N LYS A 93 -16.04 8.35 -3.67
CA LYS A 93 -17.43 8.80 -3.76
C LYS A 93 -18.33 7.89 -2.94
N GLU A 94 -18.13 6.59 -3.08
CA GLU A 94 -18.96 5.58 -2.44
C GLU A 94 -18.57 5.26 -0.99
N LEU A 95 -17.28 5.38 -0.67
CA LEU A 95 -16.71 5.19 0.68
C LEU A 95 -16.03 6.48 1.13
N PRO A 96 -16.80 7.44 1.67
CA PRO A 96 -16.30 8.76 2.06
C PRO A 96 -15.18 8.74 3.10
N GLU A 97 -15.04 7.67 3.88
CA GLU A 97 -13.93 7.48 4.82
C GLU A 97 -12.57 7.54 4.13
N TYR A 98 -12.46 7.14 2.85
CA TYR A 98 -11.21 7.27 2.09
C TYR A 98 -10.88 8.72 1.71
N LYS A 99 -11.81 9.68 1.86
CA LYS A 99 -11.53 11.11 1.67
C LYS A 99 -10.68 11.69 2.82
N GLN A 100 -10.66 11.02 3.98
CA GLN A 100 -9.83 11.44 5.10
C GLN A 100 -8.35 11.11 4.85
N VAL A 101 -8.05 10.09 4.03
CA VAL A 101 -6.67 9.70 3.71
C VAL A 101 -6.13 10.54 2.55
N ASN A 102 -4.87 10.96 2.64
CA ASN A 102 -4.21 11.64 1.54
C ASN A 102 -4.19 10.75 0.27
N ALA A 103 -4.43 11.36 -0.89
CA ALA A 103 -4.51 10.62 -2.16
C ALA A 103 -3.20 9.93 -2.55
N GLN A 104 -2.04 10.56 -2.31
CA GLN A 104 -0.74 9.96 -2.61
C GLN A 104 -0.47 8.73 -1.73
N VAL A 105 -0.93 8.75 -0.47
CA VAL A 105 -0.80 7.60 0.44
C VAL A 105 -1.61 6.40 -0.06
N LEU A 106 -2.83 6.62 -0.53
CA LEU A 106 -3.65 5.57 -1.13
C LEU A 106 -3.06 5.06 -2.45
N GLN A 107 -2.46 5.93 -3.26
CA GLN A 107 -1.77 5.54 -4.48
C GLN A 107 -0.50 4.72 -4.21
N ASP A 108 0.30 5.09 -3.18
CA ASP A 108 1.47 4.33 -2.72
C ASP A 108 1.04 2.93 -2.22
N CYS A 109 -0.11 2.84 -1.56
CA CYS A 109 -0.66 1.55 -1.14
C CYS A 109 -0.92 0.60 -2.32
N LEU A 110 -1.50 1.10 -3.42
CA LEU A 110 -1.69 0.32 -4.64
C LEU A 110 -0.36 0.02 -5.33
N GLN A 111 0.59 0.96 -5.31
CA GLN A 111 1.93 0.74 -5.85
C GLN A 111 2.66 -0.39 -5.13
N ARG A 112 2.58 -0.45 -3.79
CA ARG A 112 3.17 -1.54 -3.00
C ARG A 112 2.66 -2.92 -3.38
N LEU A 113 1.39 -3.03 -3.76
CA LEU A 113 0.84 -4.29 -4.27
C LEU A 113 1.44 -4.64 -5.62
N ASP A 114 1.55 -3.66 -6.52
CA ASP A 114 2.15 -3.83 -7.83
C ASP A 114 3.61 -4.25 -7.74
N ASP A 115 4.41 -3.56 -6.91
CA ASP A 115 5.82 -3.88 -6.66
C ASP A 115 5.98 -5.31 -6.11
N ALA A 116 5.06 -5.75 -5.23
CA ALA A 116 5.05 -7.12 -4.73
C ALA A 116 4.79 -8.15 -5.85
N PHE A 117 3.87 -7.86 -6.77
CA PHE A 117 3.65 -8.70 -7.94
C PHE A 117 4.85 -8.67 -8.91
N GLN A 118 5.46 -7.51 -9.14
CA GLN A 118 6.65 -7.40 -9.99
C GLN A 118 7.79 -8.27 -9.45
N ARG A 119 8.04 -8.24 -8.13
CA ARG A 119 9.03 -9.10 -7.47
C ARG A 119 8.68 -10.58 -7.53
N PHE A 120 7.40 -10.92 -7.44
CA PHE A 120 6.94 -12.30 -7.63
C PHE A 120 7.24 -12.79 -9.04
N PHE A 121 6.89 -12.01 -10.07
CA PHE A 121 7.13 -12.39 -11.46
C PHE A 121 8.61 -12.41 -11.84
N SER A 122 9.46 -11.63 -11.16
CA SER A 122 10.92 -11.69 -11.35
C SER A 122 11.61 -12.79 -10.53
N GLY A 123 10.86 -13.60 -9.77
CA GLY A 123 11.40 -14.68 -8.95
C GLY A 123 12.14 -14.21 -7.68
N LEU A 124 12.05 -12.92 -7.34
CA LEU A 124 12.73 -12.32 -6.18
C LEU A 124 11.90 -12.42 -4.88
N ALA A 125 10.63 -12.80 -4.98
CA ALA A 125 9.73 -12.96 -3.83
C ALA A 125 8.64 -14.00 -4.12
N GLY A 126 7.99 -14.49 -3.05
CA GLY A 126 6.78 -15.31 -3.16
C GLY A 126 5.56 -14.50 -3.60
N TYR A 127 4.44 -15.21 -3.81
CA TYR A 127 3.17 -14.59 -4.18
C TYR A 127 2.72 -13.53 -3.14
N PRO A 128 2.17 -12.37 -3.55
CA PRO A 128 1.68 -11.37 -2.60
C PRO A 128 0.59 -11.92 -1.68
N HIS A 129 0.76 -11.76 -0.37
CA HIS A 129 -0.21 -12.22 0.63
C HIS A 129 -1.10 -11.09 1.15
N TYR A 130 -2.33 -11.44 1.54
CA TYR A 130 -3.21 -10.58 2.33
C TYR A 130 -2.50 -10.12 3.61
N LYS A 131 -2.76 -8.87 3.99
CA LYS A 131 -2.12 -8.22 5.13
C LYS A 131 -3.08 -8.10 6.30
N ASP A 132 -2.67 -8.62 7.45
CA ASP A 132 -3.30 -8.32 8.72
C ASP A 132 -2.74 -7.03 9.34
N ARG A 133 -3.12 -6.74 10.59
CA ARG A 133 -2.69 -5.53 11.31
C ARG A 133 -1.20 -5.54 11.61
N ASP A 134 -0.63 -6.73 11.76
CA ASP A 134 0.76 -6.96 12.12
C ASP A 134 1.70 -6.96 10.90
N HIS A 135 1.16 -7.19 9.71
CA HIS A 135 1.90 -7.18 8.45
C HIS A 135 1.71 -5.89 7.63
N TYR A 136 0.78 -5.00 8.01
CA TYR A 136 0.62 -3.66 7.43
C TYR A 136 0.76 -2.57 8.50
N ARG A 137 1.99 -2.22 8.83
CA ARG A 137 2.30 -1.25 9.91
C ARG A 137 2.81 0.10 9.43
N SER A 138 2.80 0.39 8.12
CA SER A 138 3.30 1.67 7.63
C SER A 138 2.56 2.17 6.41
N PHE A 139 2.64 3.47 6.18
CA PHE A 139 2.15 4.13 4.98
C PHE A 139 3.13 5.24 4.57
N THR A 140 3.14 5.61 3.29
CA THR A 140 4.17 6.50 2.74
C THR A 140 3.57 7.68 2.01
N TYR A 141 4.17 8.84 2.18
CA TYR A 141 4.05 9.98 1.27
C TYR A 141 5.23 9.91 0.29
N PRO A 142 5.00 9.47 -0.97
CA PRO A 142 6.07 9.14 -1.92
C PRO A 142 6.70 10.36 -2.61
N GLN A 143 6.10 11.54 -2.50
CA GLN A 143 6.55 12.79 -3.14
C GLN A 143 6.59 13.89 -2.09
N ALA A 144 7.49 13.74 -1.12
CA ALA A 144 7.65 14.69 -0.03
C ALA A 144 8.27 16.01 -0.48
N ASP A 145 9.09 15.97 -1.54
CA ASP A 145 9.68 17.12 -2.22
C ASP A 145 8.64 18.12 -2.78
N LYS A 146 7.45 17.63 -3.16
CA LYS A 146 6.39 18.45 -3.78
C LYS A 146 5.51 19.20 -2.79
N GLN A 147 5.72 19.00 -1.49
CA GLN A 147 4.92 19.66 -0.46
C GLN A 147 5.82 20.13 0.67
N ASP A 148 5.49 21.29 1.21
CA ASP A 148 6.27 21.84 2.31
C ASP A 148 5.85 21.20 3.65
N HIS A 149 6.54 20.09 3.96
CA HIS A 149 6.33 19.31 5.18
C HIS A 149 7.09 19.89 6.40
N PHE A 150 8.03 20.81 6.22
CA PHE A 150 9.00 21.18 7.26
C PHE A 150 8.95 22.67 7.68
N LYS A 151 7.85 23.38 7.39
CA LYS A 151 7.61 24.79 7.77
C LYS A 151 7.87 25.14 9.25
N LYS A 152 7.67 24.19 10.17
CA LYS A 152 7.76 24.42 11.61
C LYS A 152 8.88 23.59 12.21
N ARG A 153 9.88 24.27 12.79
CA ARG A 153 11.04 23.62 13.43
C ARG A 153 10.60 22.58 14.48
N GLY A 154 11.12 21.36 14.37
CA GLY A 154 10.80 20.25 15.28
C GLY A 154 9.44 19.57 15.02
N TYR A 155 8.76 19.93 13.94
CA TYR A 155 7.52 19.31 13.51
C TYR A 155 7.59 18.90 12.04
N ILE A 156 6.83 17.86 11.70
CA ILE A 156 6.53 17.50 10.32
C ILE A 156 5.04 17.68 10.07
N TYR A 157 4.68 18.40 9.01
CA TYR A 157 3.31 18.51 8.56
C TYR A 157 2.95 17.30 7.71
N LEU A 158 1.96 16.51 8.12
CA LEU A 158 1.43 15.40 7.34
C LEU A 158 0.05 15.79 6.81
N PRO A 159 -0.16 15.90 5.49
CA PRO A 159 -1.46 16.23 4.93
C PRO A 159 -2.55 15.31 5.47
N LYS A 160 -3.68 15.90 5.87
CA LYS A 160 -4.84 15.26 6.52
C LYS A 160 -4.64 14.74 7.95
N ILE A 161 -3.42 14.79 8.48
CA ILE A 161 -3.10 14.46 9.88
C ILE A 161 -2.77 15.74 10.67
N GLY A 162 -2.04 16.68 10.08
CA GLY A 162 -1.58 17.91 10.72
C GLY A 162 -0.11 17.88 11.12
N TYR A 163 0.30 18.79 12.01
CA TYR A 163 1.67 18.86 12.51
C TYR A 163 1.92 17.79 13.57
N VAL A 164 2.95 16.97 13.36
CA VAL A 164 3.41 15.95 14.28
C VAL A 164 4.79 16.36 14.79
N LYS A 165 4.97 16.39 16.12
CA LYS A 165 6.28 16.68 16.73
C LYS A 165 7.23 15.52 16.39
N ILE A 166 8.42 15.86 15.90
CA ILE A 166 9.47 14.88 15.60
C ILE A 166 10.68 15.14 16.49
N ASN A 167 11.34 14.06 16.91
CA ASN A 167 12.68 14.14 17.47
C ASN A 167 13.65 13.59 16.41
N ALA A 168 14.28 14.49 15.65
CA ALA A 168 15.21 14.10 14.62
C ALA A 168 16.54 13.69 15.26
N HIS A 169 16.97 12.45 15.04
CA HIS A 169 18.22 11.92 15.59
C HIS A 169 19.46 12.36 14.81
N PHE A 170 19.29 13.01 13.66
CA PHE A 170 20.37 13.48 12.80
C PHE A 170 19.96 14.79 12.11
N VAL A 171 20.96 15.55 11.67
CA VAL A 171 20.75 16.76 10.86
C VAL A 171 20.55 16.33 9.41
N PHE A 172 19.52 16.86 8.76
CA PHE A 172 19.21 16.60 7.36
C PHE A 172 18.75 17.88 6.68
N ASP A 173 18.87 17.92 5.35
CA ASP A 173 18.33 18.99 4.52
C ASP A 173 16.86 18.69 4.20
N PRO A 174 15.90 19.50 4.69
CA PRO A 174 14.48 19.29 4.43
C PRO A 174 14.10 19.33 2.94
N SER A 175 14.87 20.04 2.11
CA SER A 175 14.61 20.18 0.67
C SER A 175 14.97 18.91 -0.13
N LYS A 176 15.82 18.04 0.44
CA LYS A 176 16.29 16.81 -0.21
C LYS A 176 15.50 15.57 0.20
N VAL A 177 14.49 15.73 1.06
CA VAL A 177 13.63 14.63 1.50
C VAL A 177 12.68 14.26 0.37
N SER A 178 12.89 13.09 -0.22
CA SER A 178 12.06 12.57 -1.32
C SER A 178 10.84 11.80 -0.84
N ARG A 179 10.94 11.08 0.29
CA ARG A 179 9.84 10.25 0.84
C ARG A 179 9.72 10.36 2.35
N ILE A 180 8.49 10.32 2.83
CA ILE A 180 8.17 10.25 4.27
C ILE A 180 7.39 8.95 4.53
N ASN A 181 7.96 8.02 5.27
CA ASN A 181 7.30 6.79 5.69
C ASN A 181 6.91 6.85 7.17
N VAL A 182 5.63 6.67 7.46
CA VAL A 182 5.10 6.64 8.82
C VAL A 182 4.88 5.18 9.22
N LYS A 183 5.57 4.71 10.26
CA LYS A 183 5.61 3.30 10.69
C LYS A 183 5.20 3.16 12.15
N TYR A 184 4.37 2.17 12.43
CA TYR A 184 4.03 1.75 13.79
C TYR A 184 4.90 0.57 14.23
N HIS A 185 5.54 0.69 15.39
CA HIS A 185 6.38 -0.36 15.96
C HIS A 185 6.44 -0.20 17.49
N ASN A 186 6.39 -1.30 18.25
CA ASN A 186 6.48 -1.32 19.72
C ASN A 186 5.64 -0.24 20.44
N GLY A 187 4.36 -0.12 20.06
CA GLY A 187 3.45 0.84 20.69
C GLY A 187 3.63 2.30 20.24
N LYS A 188 4.64 2.60 19.42
CA LYS A 188 5.03 3.96 19.03
C LYS A 188 4.95 4.14 17.52
N TRP A 189 4.80 5.40 17.11
CA TRP A 189 4.87 5.82 15.71
C TRP A 189 6.23 6.46 15.42
N TYR A 190 6.81 6.07 14.29
CA TYR A 190 8.09 6.54 13.79
C TYR A 190 7.88 7.17 12.42
N VAL A 191 8.65 8.22 12.15
CA VAL A 191 8.72 8.86 10.83
C VAL A 191 10.10 8.59 10.27
N ASN A 192 10.16 7.83 9.18
CA ASN A 192 11.39 7.57 8.45
C ASN A 192 11.44 8.51 7.25
N LEU A 193 12.51 9.26 7.14
CA LEU A 193 12.75 10.19 6.05
C LEU A 193 13.75 9.56 5.08
N THR A 194 13.40 9.51 3.80
CA THR A 194 14.34 9.17 2.73
C THR A 194 14.80 10.48 2.13
N SER A 195 16.11 10.73 2.16
CA SER A 195 16.74 11.90 1.57
C SER A 195 17.77 11.45 0.54
N GLU A 196 17.87 12.20 -0.54
CA GLU A 196 19.01 12.08 -1.45
C GLU A 196 20.24 12.72 -0.78
N ILE A 197 21.36 12.00 -0.78
CA ILE A 197 22.64 12.46 -0.26
C ILE A 197 23.58 12.48 -1.46
N ALA A 198 24.42 13.50 -1.57
CA ALA A 198 25.46 13.54 -2.60
C ALA A 198 26.37 12.32 -2.42
N GLU A 199 26.74 11.66 -3.52
CA GLU A 199 27.76 10.62 -3.47
C GLU A 199 29.03 11.20 -2.85
N ALA A 200 29.59 10.47 -1.88
CA ALA A 200 30.87 10.84 -1.31
C ALA A 200 31.93 10.78 -2.43
N GLU A 201 32.75 11.82 -2.52
CA GLU A 201 33.86 11.85 -3.48
C GLU A 201 34.74 10.62 -3.28
N ALA A 202 35.21 10.03 -4.38
CA ALA A 202 36.09 8.88 -4.34
C ALA A 202 37.35 9.26 -3.55
N VAL A 203 37.48 8.68 -2.36
CA VAL A 203 38.65 8.90 -1.51
C VAL A 203 39.78 8.02 -2.03
N GLU A 204 40.98 8.59 -2.14
CA GLU A 204 42.17 7.82 -2.48
C GLU A 204 42.39 6.72 -1.43
N ILE A 205 42.56 5.47 -1.89
CA ILE A 205 42.69 4.32 -1.00
C ILE A 205 44.11 4.31 -0.43
N VAL A 206 44.29 4.92 0.75
CA VAL A 206 45.59 4.99 1.42
C VAL A 206 45.95 3.67 2.10
N ASN A 207 44.97 2.92 2.60
CA ASN A 207 45.18 1.66 3.32
C ASN A 207 44.07 0.64 3.00
N LYS A 208 44.45 -0.65 2.91
CA LYS A 208 43.53 -1.76 2.68
C LYS A 208 43.34 -2.56 3.98
N VAL A 209 42.09 -2.65 4.45
CA VAL A 209 41.72 -3.45 5.63
C VAL A 209 40.79 -4.57 5.18
N GLY A 210 41.08 -5.80 5.59
CA GLY A 210 40.19 -6.96 5.39
C GLY A 210 39.16 -7.03 6.52
N ILE A 211 37.88 -7.12 6.19
CA ILE A 211 36.80 -7.38 7.15
C ILE A 211 36.45 -8.85 7.06
N ASP A 212 36.79 -9.63 8.09
CA ASP A 212 36.36 -11.02 8.25
C ASP A 212 35.17 -11.07 9.20
N VAL A 213 34.07 -11.65 8.75
CA VAL A 213 32.89 -11.93 9.57
C VAL A 213 32.94 -13.42 9.90
N GLY A 214 33.73 -13.76 10.92
CA GLY A 214 33.87 -15.13 11.39
C GLY A 214 32.51 -15.79 11.68
N LEU A 215 32.42 -17.09 11.42
CA LEU A 215 31.22 -17.92 11.57
C LEU A 215 30.74 -18.05 13.01
#